data_AF-A0A3A6PCB6-F1
#
_entry.id   AF-A0A3A6PCB6-F1
#
_cell.length_a   1.000
_cell.length_b   1.000
_cell.length_c   1.000
_cell.angle_alpha   90.00
_cell.angle_beta   90.00
_cell.angle_gamma   90.00
#
_symmetry.space_group_name_H-M   'P 1'
#
loop_
_entity.id
_entity.type
_entity.pdbx_description
1 polymer ?
#
loop_
_entity_poly.entity_id
_entity_poly.type
_entity_poly.pdbx_seq_one_letter_code
_entity_poly.pdbx_strand_id
1 'polypeptide(L)' 'MNQSELQGLRERVQRLRTEAEALAGQAAGFPALDRNARRLLACVSMMEMDLGLVFRPPLREPEA' A
#
# COMPACT_ATOMS: atom_id res chain seq x y z
N MET A 1 16.92 11.90 -4.47
CA MET A 1 15.55 12.15 -4.94
C MET A 1 15.12 13.52 -4.44
N ASN A 2 14.71 14.41 -5.34
CA ASN A 2 14.22 15.74 -4.98
C ASN A 2 12.74 15.65 -4.52
N GLN A 3 12.19 16.77 -4.04
CA GLN A 3 10.80 16.79 -3.54
C GLN A 3 9.77 16.47 -4.62
N SER A 4 9.96 16.90 -5.87
CA SER A 4 9.00 16.64 -6.95
C SER A 4 9.01 15.18 -7.39
N GLU A 5 10.18 14.54 -7.44
CA GLU A 5 10.33 13.11 -7.67
C GLU A 5 9.66 12.28 -6.57
N LEU A 6 9.86 12.67 -5.29
CA LEU A 6 9.21 12.01 -4.16
C LEU A 6 7.69 12.13 -4.23
N GLN A 7 7.19 13.33 -4.53
CA GLN A 7 5.75 13.58 -4.66
C GLN A 7 5.15 12.76 -5.81
N GLY A 8 5.81 12.74 -6.97
CA GLY A 8 5.37 11.93 -8.11
C GLY A 8 5.38 10.42 -7.79
N LEU A 9 6.34 9.96 -6.98
CA LEU A 9 6.40 8.57 -6.54
C LEU A 9 5.23 8.23 -5.59
N ARG A 10 4.91 9.12 -4.64
CA ARG A 10 3.76 8.97 -3.74
C ARG A 10 2.44 8.84 -4.50
N GLU A 11 2.20 9.71 -5.48
CA GLU A 11 1.00 9.67 -6.32
C GLU A 11 0.90 8.39 -7.15
N ARG A 12 2.03 7.87 -7.65
CA ARG A 12 2.07 6.59 -8.36
C ARG A 12 1.71 5.41 -7.45
N VAL A 13 2.25 5.39 -6.24
CA VAL A 13 1.95 4.34 -5.25
C VAL A 13 0.48 4.38 -4.82
N GLN A 14 -0.09 5.57 -4.61
CA GLN A 14 -1.51 5.72 -4.31
C GLN A 14 -2.42 5.25 -5.45
N ARG A 15 -2.10 5.57 -6.71
CA ARG A 15 -2.84 5.04 -7.87
C ARG A 15 -2.77 3.52 -7.95
N LEU A 16 -1.58 2.96 -7.74
CA LEU A 16 -1.38 1.51 -7.73
C LEU A 16 -2.22 0.84 -6.64
N ARG A 17 -2.37 1.47 -5.47
CA ARG A 17 -3.26 0.99 -4.41
C ARG A 17 -4.71 0.91 -4.89
N THR A 18 -5.24 2.00 -5.45
CA THR A 18 -6.62 2.03 -5.95
C THR A 18 -6.86 0.96 -7.01
N GLU A 19 -5.93 0.78 -7.96
CA GLU A 19 -6.03 -0.26 -8.98
C GLU A 19 -5.96 -1.68 -8.39
N ALA A 20 -5.10 -1.91 -7.40
CA ALA A 20 -4.99 -3.19 -6.72
C ALA A 20 -6.24 -3.53 -5.89
N GLU A 21 -6.86 -2.54 -5.25
CA GLU A 21 -8.14 -2.69 -4.53
C GLU A 21 -9.28 -3.05 -5.50
N ALA A 22 -9.34 -2.36 -6.66
CA ALA A 22 -10.31 -2.67 -7.71
C ALA A 22 -10.11 -4.10 -8.26
N LEU A 23 -8.86 -4.50 -8.53
CA LEU A 23 -8.54 -5.85 -8.98
C LEU A 23 -8.95 -6.91 -7.95
N ALA A 24 -8.68 -6.67 -6.65
CA ALA A 24 -9.10 -7.57 -5.59
C ALA A 24 -10.63 -7.72 -5.52
N GLY A 25 -11.37 -6.61 -5.69
CA GLY A 25 -12.83 -6.63 -5.75
C GLY A 25 -13.38 -7.44 -6.92
N GLN A 26 -12.78 -7.33 -8.11
CA GLN A 26 -13.18 -8.09 -9.29
C GLN A 26 -12.76 -9.56 -9.23
N ALA A 27 -11.67 -9.86 -8.53
CA ALA A 27 -11.10 -11.20 -8.43
C ALA A 27 -11.80 -12.12 -7.41
N ALA A 28 -12.83 -11.64 -6.70
CA ALA A 28 -13.51 -12.41 -5.64
C ALA A 28 -14.06 -13.77 -6.09
N GLY A 29 -14.40 -13.93 -7.39
CA GLY A 29 -14.85 -15.20 -7.97
C GLY A 29 -13.72 -16.16 -8.39
N PHE A 30 -12.46 -15.74 -8.32
CA PHE A 30 -11.30 -16.47 -8.81
C PHE A 30 -10.23 -16.59 -7.72
N PRO A 31 -10.21 -17.68 -6.92
CA PRO A 31 -9.39 -17.76 -5.71
C PRO A 31 -7.89 -17.52 -5.92
N ALA A 32 -7.34 -17.92 -7.07
CA ALA A 32 -5.94 -17.65 -7.39
C ALA A 32 -5.68 -16.15 -7.63
N LEU A 33 -6.60 -15.46 -8.32
CA LEU A 33 -6.50 -14.03 -8.59
C LEU A 33 -6.73 -13.21 -7.32
N ASP A 34 -7.69 -13.58 -6.46
CA ASP A 34 -7.92 -12.91 -5.18
C ASP A 34 -6.65 -12.97 -4.30
N ARG A 35 -6.01 -14.14 -4.19
CA ARG A 35 -4.74 -14.29 -3.46
C ARG A 35 -3.63 -13.42 -4.03
N ASN A 36 -3.51 -13.34 -5.36
CA ASN A 36 -2.51 -12.52 -6.01
C ASN A 36 -2.77 -11.02 -5.82
N ALA A 37 -4.03 -10.58 -5.90
CA ALA A 37 -4.42 -9.20 -5.65
C ALA A 37 -4.16 -8.79 -4.20
N ARG A 38 -4.44 -9.66 -3.23
CA ARG A 38 -4.10 -9.43 -1.81
C ARG A 38 -2.59 -9.32 -1.58
N ARG A 39 -1.78 -10.15 -2.24
CA ARG A 39 -0.32 -10.05 -2.19
C ARG A 39 0.18 -8.72 -2.76
N LEU A 40 -0.38 -8.29 -3.89
CA LEU A 40 -0.10 -6.98 -4.47
C LEU A 40 -0.41 -5.86 -3.49
N LEU A 41 -1.57 -5.88 -2.83
CA LEU A 41 -1.96 -4.90 -1.81
C LEU A 41 -0.97 -4.85 -0.63
N ALA A 42 -0.46 -6.01 -0.19
CA ALA A 42 0.55 -6.06 0.87
C ALA A 42 1.87 -5.42 0.43
N CYS A 43 2.32 -5.69 -0.80
CA CYS A 43 3.50 -5.02 -1.37
C CYS A 43 3.30 -3.50 -1.48
N VAL A 44 2.12 -3.05 -1.91
CA VAL A 44 1.78 -1.62 -1.98
C VAL A 44 1.79 -0.99 -0.59
N SER A 45 1.23 -1.66 0.41
CA SER A 45 1.25 -1.18 1.79
C SER A 45 2.67 -1.00 2.32
N MET A 46 3.59 -1.91 1.96
CA MET A 46 5.01 -1.80 2.30
C MET A 46 5.65 -0.58 1.62
N MET A 47 5.40 -0.37 0.33
CA MET A 47 5.87 0.82 -0.39
C MET A 47 5.33 2.12 0.23
N GLU A 48 4.07 2.14 0.68
CA GLU A 48 3.50 3.29 1.37
C GLU A 48 4.18 3.56 2.71
N MET A 49 4.54 2.52 3.46
CA MET A 49 5.32 2.67 4.70
C MET A 49 6.70 3.23 4.42
N ASP A 50 7.41 2.70 3.41
CA ASP A 50 8.74 3.16 3.01
C ASP A 50 8.75 4.64 2.57
N LEU A 51 7.63 5.11 2.01
CA LEU A 51 7.42 6.51 1.61
C LEU A 51 6.90 7.43 2.73
N GLY A 52 6.65 6.87 3.92
CA GLY A 52 6.07 7.58 5.06
C GLY A 52 4.63 8.04 4.82
N LEU A 53 3.86 7.34 3.97
CA LEU A 53 2.47 7.65 3.67
C LEU A 53 1.49 7.08 4.71
N VAL A 54 1.88 6.01 5.40
CA VAL A 54 1.10 5.41 6.49
C VAL A 54 1.65 5.92 7.82
N PHE A 55 0.82 6.63 8.58
CA PHE A 55 1.16 7.03 9.95
C PHE A 55 1.13 5.80 10.85
N ARG A 56 2.30 5.34 11.29
CA ARG A 56 2.39 4.44 12.44
C ARG A 56 2.38 5.33 13.69
N PRO A 57 1.31 5.36 14.51
CA PRO A 57 1.40 6.03 15.79
C PRO A 57 2.59 5.43 16.57
N PRO A 58 3.38 6.25 17.29
CA PRO A 58 4.48 5.72 18.09
C PRO A 58 3.92 4.62 19.00
N LEU A 59 4.58 3.47 19.00
CA LEU A 59 4.26 2.40 19.95
C LEU A 59 4.38 3.03 21.34
N ARG A 60 3.26 3.16 22.06
CA ARG A 60 3.29 3.54 23.48
C ARG A 60 4.28 2.60 24.16
N GLU A 61 5.36 3.15 24.69
CA GLU A 61 6.23 2.39 25.58
C GLU A 61 5.36 1.89 26.76
N PRO A 62 5.52 0.63 27.19
CA PRO A 62 4.80 0.15 28.36
C PRO A 62 5.20 1.04 29.54
N GLU A 63 4.21 1.65 30.19
CA GLU A 63 4.42 2.38 31.44
C GLU A 63 5.04 1.40 32.46
N ALA A 64 6.18 1.81 33.01
CA ALA A 64 6.99 1.04 33.96
C ALA A 64 6.31 0.89 35.33
#